data_AF-M1EP32-F1
#
_entry.id   AF-M1EP32-F1
#
_cell.length_a   1.000
_cell.length_b   1.000
_cell.length_c   1.000
_cell.angle_alpha   90.00
_cell.angle_beta   90.00
_cell.angle_gamma   90.00
#
_symmetry.space_group_name_H-M   'P 1'
#
loop_
_entity.id
_entity.type
_entity.pdbx_description
1 polymer ?
#
loop_
_entity_poly.entity_id
_entity_poly.type
_entity_poly.pdbx_seq_one_letter_code
_entity_poly.pdbx_strand_id
1 'polypeptide(L)' 'EPAPGKVRKYIVRYKTPEDDVKEVEVDRSRTSTPLKDLFSQTLYTVGVSAVYDEGESPPMTAQETTRTVPA' A
#
# COMPACT_ATOMS: atom_id res chain seq x y z
N GLU A 1 11.75 16.00 4.66
CA GLU A 1 11.05 16.80 5.69
C GLU A 1 10.45 15.87 6.73
N PRO A 2 10.47 16.21 8.02
CA PRO A 2 9.72 15.48 9.03
C PRO A 2 8.22 15.69 8.78
N ALA A 3 7.41 14.65 8.96
CA ALA A 3 5.97 14.68 8.71
C ALA A 3 5.27 15.82 9.50
N PRO A 4 4.38 16.62 8.87
CA PRO A 4 3.84 17.85 9.46
C PRO A 4 2.84 17.64 10.62
N GLY A 5 2.52 16.39 10.99
CA GLY A 5 1.65 16.11 12.13
C GLY A 5 1.62 14.64 12.50
N LYS A 6 0.81 14.30 13.52
CA LYS A 6 0.56 12.91 13.90
C LYS A 6 -0.18 12.21 12.74
N VAL A 7 0.43 11.18 12.16
CA VAL A 7 -0.22 10.31 11.18
C VAL A 7 -1.52 9.78 11.79
N ARG A 8 -2.63 9.91 11.07
CA ARG A 8 -3.95 9.36 11.46
C ARG A 8 -4.06 7.90 11.05
N LYS A 9 -3.71 7.61 9.80
CA LYS A 9 -3.68 6.28 9.19
C LYS A 9 -2.75 6.27 7.99
N TYR A 10 -2.42 5.09 7.49
CA TYR A 10 -1.79 4.90 6.20
C TYR A 10 -2.79 4.26 5.25
N ILE A 11 -2.73 4.64 3.98
CA ILE A 11 -3.51 4.05 2.89
C ILE A 11 -2.53 3.34 1.97
N VAL A 12 -2.71 2.03 1.82
CA VAL A 12 -1.92 1.18 0.92
C VAL A 12 -2.76 0.86 -0.30
N ARG A 13 -2.36 1.38 -1.46
CA ARG A 13 -3.00 1.13 -2.76
C ARG A 13 -2.13 0.15 -3.55
N TYR A 14 -2.68 -0.94 -4.05
CA TYR A 14 -1.93 -1.89 -4.85
C TYR A 14 -2.70 -2.29 -6.10
N LYS A 15 -1.99 -2.39 -7.23
CA LYS A 15 -2.59 -2.73 -8.51
C LYS A 15 -1.63 -3.53 -9.39
N THR A 16 -2.18 -4.29 -10.31
CA THR A 16 -1.43 -4.85 -11.44
C THR A 16 -1.63 -3.94 -12.65
N PRO A 17 -0.89 -4.14 -13.76
CA PRO A 17 -1.16 -3.43 -15.01
C PRO A 17 -2.54 -3.76 -15.62
N GLU A 18 -3.15 -4.87 -15.24
CA GLU A 18 -4.38 -5.42 -15.83
C GLU A 18 -5.61 -5.34 -14.90
N ASP A 19 -5.40 -5.09 -13.61
CA ASP A 19 -6.41 -5.11 -12.55
C ASP A 19 -6.63 -3.69 -11.98
N ASP A 20 -7.77 -3.50 -11.33
CA ASP A 20 -8.13 -2.26 -10.66
C ASP A 20 -7.26 -2.01 -9.43
N VAL A 21 -7.25 -0.74 -8.99
CA VAL A 21 -6.55 -0.35 -7.77
C VAL A 21 -7.29 -0.86 -6.55
N LYS A 22 -6.66 -1.76 -5.80
CA LYS A 22 -7.14 -2.20 -4.49
C LYS A 22 -6.57 -1.27 -3.42
N GLU A 23 -7.39 -0.95 -2.41
CA GLU A 23 -7.01 -0.05 -1.31
C GLU A 23 -7.17 -0.76 0.03
N VAL A 24 -6.20 -0.58 0.93
CA VAL A 24 -6.19 -1.09 2.29
C VAL A 24 -5.84 0.04 3.25
N GLU A 25 -6.73 0.28 4.21
CA GLU A 25 -6.46 1.19 5.31
C GLU A 25 -5.66 0.49 6.42
N VAL A 26 -4.62 1.16 6.89
CA VAL A 26 -3.71 0.67 7.93
C VAL A 26 -3.70 1.68 9.07
N ASP A 27 -3.95 1.22 10.29
CA ASP A 27 -3.89 2.09 11.46
C ASP A 27 -2.47 2.68 11.62
N ARG A 28 -2.38 3.92 12.11
CA ARG A 28 -1.09 4.60 12.36
C ARG A 28 -0.12 3.83 13.25
N SER A 29 -0.63 2.94 14.11
CA SER A 29 0.18 2.09 15.00
C SER A 29 0.84 0.91 14.30
N ARG A 30 0.42 0.60 13.07
CA ARG A 30 0.95 -0.50 12.27
C ARG A 30 1.90 0.02 11.20
N THR A 31 3.07 -0.61 11.13
CA THR A 31 4.08 -0.38 10.10
C THR A 31 4.05 -1.43 8.99
N SER A 32 3.20 -2.45 9.12
CA SER A 32 3.07 -3.56 8.15
C SER A 32 1.62 -4.02 8.04
N THR A 33 1.18 -4.34 6.83
CA THR A 33 -0.13 -4.96 6.57
C THR A 33 0.01 -6.09 5.56
N PRO A 34 -0.64 -7.25 5.77
CA PRO A 34 -0.69 -8.30 4.77
C PRO A 34 -1.67 -7.92 3.65
N LEU A 35 -1.20 -7.93 2.41
CA LEU A 35 -2.04 -7.85 1.23
C LEU A 35 -2.60 -9.24 0.90
N LYS A 36 -3.89 -9.33 0.62
CA LYS A 36 -4.60 -10.59 0.34
C LYS A 36 -5.13 -10.62 -1.09
N ASP A 37 -5.48 -11.82 -1.54
CA ASP A 37 -6.10 -12.05 -2.86
C ASP A 37 -5.26 -11.49 -4.00
N LEU A 38 -3.95 -11.76 -3.92
CA LEU A 38 -2.97 -11.43 -4.94
C LEU A 38 -2.81 -12.59 -5.91
N PHE A 39 -2.72 -12.26 -7.19
CA PHE A 39 -2.34 -13.21 -8.23
C PHE A 39 -0.87 -13.58 -8.06
N SER A 40 -0.55 -14.86 -8.25
CA SER A 40 0.84 -15.35 -8.23
C SER A 40 1.61 -14.89 -9.44
N GLN A 41 2.95 -14.81 -9.33
CA GLN A 41 3.85 -14.45 -10.44
C GLN A 41 3.45 -13.14 -11.15
N THR A 42 2.81 -12.23 -10.42
CA THR A 42 2.25 -11.01 -10.98
C THR A 42 2.97 -9.80 -10.39
N LEU A 43 3.34 -8.84 -11.25
CA LEU A 43 3.95 -7.60 -10.82
C LEU A 43 2.88 -6.68 -10.22
N TYR A 44 3.02 -6.39 -8.94
CA TYR A 44 2.18 -5.43 -8.24
C TYR A 44 2.92 -4.12 -8.05
N THR A 45 2.23 -3.02 -8.34
CA THR A 45 2.65 -1.68 -7.98
C THR A 45 1.91 -1.30 -6.69
N VAL A 46 2.66 -1.13 -5.61
CA VAL A 46 2.16 -0.82 -4.26
C VAL A 46 2.51 0.63 -3.93
N GLY A 47 1.52 1.49 -3.72
CA GLY A 47 1.63 2.85 -3.24
C GLY A 47 1.21 2.97 -1.77
N VAL A 48 2.00 3.65 -0.94
CA VAL A 48 1.69 3.90 0.48
C VAL A 48 1.61 5.42 0.71
N SER A 49 0.42 5.91 1.07
CA SER A 49 0.18 7.29 1.45
C SER A 49 -0.07 7.40 2.96
N ALA A 50 0.50 8.41 3.61
CA ALA A 50 0.18 8.74 4.99
C ALA A 50 -0.95 9.77 5.02
N VAL A 51 -1.95 9.56 5.86
CA VAL A 51 -3.07 10.47 6.05
C VAL A 51 -2.84 11.28 7.32
N TYR A 52 -2.86 12.60 7.19
CA TYR A 52 -2.78 13.58 8.27
C TYR A 52 -4.07 14.38 8.36
N ASP A 53 -4.20 15.20 9.40
CA ASP A 53 -5.35 16.11 9.53
C ASP A 53 -5.40 17.17 8.42
N GLU A 54 -4.24 17.54 7.87
CA GLU A 54 -4.09 18.51 6.79
C GLU A 54 -4.30 17.90 5.39
N GLY A 55 -4.29 16.56 5.26
CA GLY A 55 -4.48 15.86 3.99
C GLY A 55 -3.65 14.57 3.83
N GLU A 56 -3.66 14.01 2.63
CA GLU A 56 -2.85 12.83 2.26
C GLU A 56 -1.45 13.25 1.78
N SER A 57 -0.43 12.50 2.20
CA SER A 57 0.91 12.62 1.65
C SER A 57 0.98 12.10 0.22
N PRO A 58 1.99 12.53 -0.55
CA PRO A 58 2.37 11.83 -1.77
C PRO A 58 2.56 10.33 -1.49
N PRO A 59 2.06 9.44 -2.36
CA PRO A 59 2.23 8.00 -2.20
C PRO A 59 3.68 7.60 -2.46
N MET A 60 4.27 6.84 -1.55
CA MET A 60 5.50 6.11 -1.80
C MET A 60 5.19 4.86 -2.61
N THR A 61 5.70 4.78 -3.83
CA THR A 61 5.41 3.66 -4.73
C THR A 61 6.58 2.69 -4.78
N ALA A 62 6.29 1.40 -4.65
CA ALA A 62 7.21 0.29 -4.81
C ALA A 62 6.61 -0.73 -5.79
N GLN A 63 7.46 -1.49 -6.47
CA GLN A 63 7.01 -2.56 -7.35
C GLN A 63 7.60 -3.88 -6.87
N GLU A 64 6.75 -4.88 -6.72
CA GLU A 64 7.15 -6.19 -6.24
C GLU A 64 6.38 -7.29 -6.98
N THR A 65 7.08 -8.37 -7.32
CA THR A 65 6.48 -9.53 -8.00
C THR A 65 6.14 -10.59 -6.98
N THR A 66 4.89 -11.03 -6.95
CA THR A 66 4.44 -12.11 -6.07
C THR A 66 5.09 -13.44 -6.43
N ARG A 67 5.34 -14.29 -5.43
CA ARG A 67 5.89 -15.63 -5.64
C ARG A 67 4.81 -16.58 -6.17
N THR A 68 5.23 -17.74 -6.66
CA THR A 68 4.33 -18.85 -6.98
C THR A 68 3.64 -19.34 -5.70
N VAL A 69 2.35 -19.68 -5.79
CA VAL A 69 1.67 -20.40 -4.70
C VAL A 69 2.21 -21.84 -4.72
N PRO A 70 2.79 -22.36 -3.62
CA PRO A 70 3.21 -23.75 -3.55
C PRO A 70 2.00 -24.68 -3.72
N ALA A 71 2.15 -25.73 -4.52
CA ALA A 71 1.16 -26.78 -4.72
C ALA A 71 1.02 -27.71 -3.50
#